data_AF-A0A5C5PUZ1-F1
#
_entry.id   AF-A0A5C5PUZ1-F1
#
_cell.length_a   1.000
_cell.length_b   1.000
_cell.length_c   1.000
_cell.angle_alpha   90.00
_cell.angle_beta   90.00
_cell.angle_gamma   90.00
#
_symmetry.space_group_name_H-M   'P 1'
#
loop_
_entity.id
_entity.type
_entity.pdbx_description
1 polymer ?
#
loop_
_entity_poly.entity_id
_entity_poly.type
_entity_poly.pdbx_seq_one_letter_code
_entity_poly.pdbx_strand_id
1 'polypeptide(L)'
;MKELTKNPDLIAAYSVFSSFNAQNFGPRPSFQEVAKAVFKKALIDKFPTLPVSVADLALAEPLTAVDPQNPQPRHFRFMAPEEVMIQRFIDDSSFTLIEGEHRLTASRDPVNPAAQRVGMDSLQAIINDQSATLIEAYQQAVAQFWSERSEGKNSPFQWLSRSLKAGVSSTTSNRHREPALSNEKAVSLAVISAFPEKTERLGVSSETPLHAYLVNIQSTERTGPQRFQLPGTLVVTRDMADLSFILSYAPERGVEQFRSMQWMGNSFIERVRERVAASLFTWTLYEPQGDIFESLALTLLDAQLYSIKKLGQTAQTERWTVPRLVRALDDAGARLPLFDSQDRTYLEHVLTNLPPWLQQADPDDQLSYSELLSAQIFWQQKAKGRTFLEGIDALPAYAQQMLTQLLHLDHPEERVDVTNLQVIELTVENVQMPQFNLEPTSLVEFALSYRGGWPVGLIEVGDSQGRPVPEWLTGGYVKNLIDELDISTHYIELIKGLLIDDEAGLVERQALFKSQISVQLSMLALEKKIKGEDGFTAQGWQIVARLMRPDDV
;
A
#
# COMPACT_ATOMS: atom_id res chain seq x y z
N MET A 1 -16.12 10.95 -5.20
CA MET A 1 -14.77 10.43 -5.54
C MET A 1 -13.78 11.56 -5.35
N LYS A 2 -12.93 11.49 -4.32
CA LYS A 2 -11.76 12.38 -4.26
C LYS A 2 -10.84 11.94 -5.39
N GLU A 3 -10.63 12.83 -6.36
CA GLU A 3 -9.67 12.63 -7.45
C GLU A 3 -8.35 12.15 -6.86
N LEU A 4 -7.79 11.09 -7.45
CA LEU A 4 -6.37 10.76 -7.26
C LEU A 4 -5.58 12.06 -7.41
N THR A 5 -4.61 12.25 -6.50
CA THR A 5 -3.65 13.35 -6.53
C THR A 5 -3.24 13.62 -7.99
N LYS A 6 -3.22 14.89 -8.42
CA LYS A 6 -2.99 15.36 -9.80
C LYS A 6 -1.62 15.00 -10.40
N ASN A 7 -0.97 13.95 -9.92
CA ASN A 7 0.24 13.37 -10.46
C ASN A 7 -0.15 12.23 -11.42
N PRO A 8 0.00 12.42 -12.74
CA PRO A 8 -0.46 11.46 -13.75
C PRO A 8 0.32 10.13 -13.75
N ASP A 9 1.45 10.07 -13.04
CA ASP A 9 2.32 8.88 -12.99
C ASP A 9 2.24 8.17 -11.63
N LEU A 10 1.39 8.62 -10.71
CA LEU A 10 1.29 8.13 -9.33
C LEU A 10 0.95 6.62 -9.29
N ILE A 11 -0.06 6.20 -10.06
CA ILE A 11 -0.47 4.79 -10.15
C ILE A 11 0.66 3.92 -10.69
N ALA A 12 1.40 4.42 -11.68
CA ALA A 12 2.51 3.72 -12.30
C ALA A 12 3.65 3.53 -11.27
N ALA A 13 3.96 4.57 -10.48
CA ALA A 13 4.91 4.47 -9.38
C ALA A 13 4.49 3.42 -8.34
N TYR A 14 3.24 3.43 -7.87
CA TYR A 14 2.74 2.45 -6.89
C TYR A 14 2.78 1.00 -7.41
N SER A 15 2.40 0.77 -8.66
CA SER A 15 2.40 -0.57 -9.27
C SER A 15 3.78 -1.22 -9.36
N VAL A 16 4.83 -0.42 -9.43
CA VAL A 16 6.20 -0.93 -9.52
C VAL A 16 6.74 -1.29 -8.15
N PHE A 17 6.45 -0.48 -7.12
CA PHE A 17 6.86 -0.78 -5.74
C PHE A 17 6.01 -1.85 -5.07
N SER A 18 4.80 -2.14 -5.55
CA SER A 18 3.99 -3.27 -5.06
C SER A 18 4.61 -4.63 -5.38
N SER A 19 5.57 -4.70 -6.32
CA SER A 19 6.39 -5.90 -6.57
C SER A 19 7.37 -6.23 -5.44
N PHE A 20 7.43 -5.41 -4.38
CA PHE A 20 8.22 -5.73 -3.18
C PHE A 20 7.59 -6.92 -2.45
N ASN A 21 8.11 -8.11 -2.70
CA ASN A 21 7.76 -9.28 -1.92
C ASN A 21 8.79 -9.46 -0.78
N ALA A 22 8.37 -9.13 0.45
CA ALA A 22 9.22 -9.20 1.63
C ALA A 22 9.79 -10.61 1.88
N GLN A 23 9.08 -11.67 1.47
CA GLN A 23 9.52 -13.06 1.61
C GLN A 23 10.72 -13.42 0.71
N ASN A 24 11.07 -12.56 -0.25
CA ASN A 24 12.25 -12.75 -1.08
C ASN A 24 13.55 -12.31 -0.40
N PHE A 25 13.46 -11.62 0.74
CA PHE A 25 14.60 -11.04 1.45
C PHE A 25 14.70 -11.58 2.88
N GLY A 26 15.85 -11.39 3.52
CA GLY A 26 16.03 -11.72 4.93
C GLY A 26 15.10 -10.88 5.84
N PRO A 27 14.98 -11.24 7.13
CA PRO A 27 14.24 -10.41 8.07
C PRO A 27 14.88 -9.01 8.17
N ARG A 28 14.04 -7.98 8.23
CA ARG A 28 14.53 -6.61 8.47
C ARG A 28 15.07 -6.50 9.90
N PRO A 29 16.16 -5.75 10.12
CA PRO A 29 16.72 -5.57 11.46
C PRO A 29 15.79 -4.71 12.31
N SER A 30 15.45 -5.18 13.51
CA SER A 30 14.87 -4.33 14.55
C SER A 30 15.95 -3.67 15.39
N PHE A 31 15.68 -2.47 15.88
CA PHE A 31 16.61 -1.71 16.72
C PHE A 31 16.94 -2.46 18.01
N GLN A 32 15.94 -3.10 18.62
CA GLN A 32 16.13 -3.86 19.85
C GLN A 32 16.98 -5.12 19.63
N GLU A 33 16.78 -5.86 18.55
CA GLU A 33 17.63 -7.02 18.22
C GLU A 33 19.06 -6.60 17.91
N VAL A 34 19.25 -5.46 17.24
CA VAL A 34 20.59 -4.91 16.98
C VAL A 34 21.27 -4.51 18.29
N ALA A 35 20.58 -3.81 19.20
CA ALA A 35 21.13 -3.48 20.52
C ALA A 35 21.55 -4.74 21.31
N LYS A 36 20.71 -5.78 21.26
CA LYS A 36 21.01 -7.09 21.86
C LYS A 36 22.22 -7.77 21.22
N ALA A 37 22.33 -7.71 19.89
CA ALA A 37 23.46 -8.28 19.16
C ALA A 37 24.78 -7.55 19.45
N VAL A 38 24.74 -6.22 19.54
CA VAL A 38 25.89 -5.38 19.92
C VAL A 38 26.36 -5.73 21.33
N PHE A 39 25.44 -5.76 22.31
CA PHE A 39 25.76 -6.18 23.68
C PHE A 39 26.37 -7.58 23.72
N LYS A 40 25.75 -8.54 23.02
CA LYS A 40 26.20 -9.93 22.96
C LYS A 40 27.61 -10.04 22.41
N LYS A 41 27.91 -9.36 21.31
CA LYS A 41 29.23 -9.38 20.69
C LYS A 41 30.29 -8.82 21.65
N ALA A 42 30.06 -7.63 22.21
CA ALA A 42 30.99 -6.99 23.14
C ALA A 42 31.23 -7.84 24.41
N LEU A 43 30.19 -8.51 24.92
CA LEU A 43 30.30 -9.39 26.08
C LEU A 43 31.13 -10.63 25.78
N ILE A 44 30.91 -11.30 24.64
CA ILE A 44 31.67 -12.49 24.23
C ILE A 44 33.13 -12.14 23.94
N ASP A 45 33.38 -11.02 23.27
CA ASP A 45 34.74 -10.56 22.96
C ASP A 45 35.55 -10.32 24.23
N LYS A 46 34.92 -9.79 25.30
CA LYS A 46 35.56 -9.54 26.59
C LYS A 46 35.60 -10.76 27.51
N PHE A 47 34.61 -11.66 27.41
CA PHE A 47 34.46 -12.85 28.25
C PHE A 47 34.16 -14.09 27.40
N PRO A 48 35.15 -14.66 26.70
CA PRO A 48 34.93 -15.76 25.76
C PRO A 48 34.56 -17.09 26.44
N THR A 49 34.85 -17.24 27.74
CA THR A 49 34.60 -18.47 28.51
C THR A 49 33.22 -18.52 29.17
N LEU A 50 32.33 -17.57 28.86
CA LEU A 50 31.03 -17.42 29.52
C LEU A 50 30.03 -18.46 28.97
N PRO A 51 29.56 -19.43 29.79
CA PRO A 51 28.88 -20.64 29.28
C PRO A 51 27.37 -20.49 29.08
N VAL A 52 26.87 -19.30 28.72
CA VAL A 52 25.42 -19.01 28.71
C VAL A 52 24.97 -18.39 27.39
N SER A 53 23.78 -18.79 26.94
CA SER A 53 23.03 -18.10 25.89
C SER A 53 22.79 -16.65 26.35
N VAL A 54 23.54 -15.71 25.79
CA VAL A 54 23.45 -14.27 26.11
C VAL A 54 22.03 -13.73 25.94
N ALA A 55 21.17 -14.44 25.20
CA ALA A 55 19.78 -14.09 25.02
C ALA A 55 18.94 -14.08 26.30
N ASP A 56 19.34 -14.83 27.33
CA ASP A 56 18.60 -15.01 28.58
C ASP A 56 19.15 -14.16 29.74
N LEU A 57 20.25 -13.42 29.50
CA LEU A 57 20.91 -12.64 30.53
C LEU A 57 20.12 -11.38 30.90
N ALA A 58 20.11 -11.09 32.19
CA ALA A 58 19.54 -9.88 32.76
C ALA A 58 20.54 -9.22 33.70
N LEU A 59 20.45 -7.90 33.78
CA LEU A 59 21.07 -7.13 34.83
C LEU A 59 20.14 -7.10 36.04
N ALA A 60 20.60 -7.66 37.16
CA ALA A 60 19.92 -7.62 38.44
C ALA A 60 20.44 -6.43 39.27
N GLU A 61 19.54 -5.55 39.68
CA GLU A 61 19.81 -4.40 40.52
C GLU A 61 19.02 -4.50 41.84
N PRO A 62 19.65 -4.27 43.00
CA PRO A 62 18.97 -4.35 44.29
C PRO A 62 17.99 -3.17 44.48
N LEU A 63 16.75 -3.48 44.89
CA LEU A 63 15.68 -2.51 45.17
C LEU A 63 15.76 -1.87 46.55
N THR A 64 16.40 -2.54 47.52
CA THR A 64 16.49 -2.09 48.91
C THR A 64 17.93 -1.99 49.37
N ALA A 65 18.28 -0.86 49.99
CA ALA A 65 19.51 -0.74 50.76
C ALA A 65 19.43 -1.70 51.96
N VAL A 66 20.55 -2.35 52.30
CA VAL A 66 20.61 -3.22 53.48
C VAL A 66 20.53 -2.34 54.72
N ASP A 67 19.46 -2.49 55.50
CA ASP A 67 19.43 -1.98 56.87
C ASP A 67 20.27 -2.91 57.75
N PRO A 68 21.41 -2.45 58.32
CA PRO A 68 22.25 -3.26 59.18
C PRO A 68 21.54 -3.72 60.46
N GLN A 69 20.46 -3.06 60.86
CA GLN A 69 19.70 -3.35 62.08
C GLN A 69 18.48 -4.25 61.82
N ASN A 70 18.03 -4.39 60.57
CA ASN A 70 16.94 -5.27 60.19
C ASN A 70 17.18 -5.90 58.80
N PRO A 71 17.93 -7.03 58.72
CA PRO A 71 18.29 -7.66 57.45
C PRO A 71 17.07 -8.30 56.79
N GLN A 72 16.36 -7.53 55.98
CA GLN A 72 15.39 -8.03 55.01
C GLN A 72 16.14 -8.68 53.82
N PRO A 73 15.61 -9.75 53.21
CA PRO A 73 16.17 -10.28 51.97
C PRO A 73 16.21 -9.20 50.89
N ARG A 74 17.39 -9.02 50.27
CA ARG A 74 17.55 -8.11 49.13
C ARG A 74 16.63 -8.58 48.01
N HIS A 75 15.79 -7.68 47.52
CA HIS A 75 14.99 -7.94 46.33
C HIS A 75 15.67 -7.31 45.13
N PHE A 76 15.70 -8.02 44.01
CA PHE A 76 16.32 -7.55 42.77
C PHE A 76 15.24 -7.24 41.74
N ARG A 77 15.40 -6.11 41.04
CA ARG A 77 14.75 -5.89 39.75
C ARG A 77 15.64 -6.39 38.63
N PHE A 78 15.03 -6.94 37.59
CA PHE A 78 15.74 -7.44 36.42
C PHE A 78 15.47 -6.55 35.23
N MET A 79 16.55 -6.11 34.57
CA MET A 79 16.50 -5.30 33.36
C MET A 79 17.20 -6.04 32.23
N ALA A 80 16.66 -5.94 31.02
CA ALA A 80 17.35 -6.43 29.83
C ALA A 80 18.56 -5.50 29.56
N PRO A 81 19.79 -6.04 29.39
CA PRO A 81 20.97 -5.20 29.16
C PRO A 81 20.83 -4.27 27.95
N GLU A 82 20.17 -4.72 26.89
CA GLU A 82 19.87 -3.92 25.71
C GLU A 82 18.93 -2.74 26.02
N GLU A 83 17.92 -2.92 26.88
CA GLU A 83 17.02 -1.84 27.29
C GLU A 83 17.75 -0.82 28.18
N VAL A 84 18.66 -1.29 29.05
CA VAL A 84 19.54 -0.40 29.82
C VAL A 84 20.40 0.43 28.88
N MET A 85 20.99 -0.19 27.85
CA MET A 85 21.79 0.53 26.86
C MET A 85 20.96 1.56 26.07
N ILE A 86 19.74 1.22 25.67
CA ILE A 86 18.83 2.15 24.97
C ILE A 86 18.44 3.32 25.89
N GLN A 87 18.06 3.04 27.14
CA GLN A 87 17.74 4.08 28.12
C GLN A 87 18.94 5.01 28.37
N ARG A 88 20.15 4.45 28.46
CA ARG A 88 21.39 5.22 28.60
C ARG A 88 21.70 6.09 27.40
N PHE A 89 21.50 5.57 26.18
CA PHE A 89 21.62 6.36 24.96
C PHE A 89 20.68 7.58 25.00
N ILE A 90 19.43 7.40 25.41
CA ILE A 90 18.43 8.48 25.54
C ILE A 90 18.84 9.50 26.59
N ASP A 91 19.27 9.03 27.77
CA ASP A 91 19.57 9.90 28.91
C ASP A 91 20.88 10.68 28.75
N ASP A 92 21.74 10.26 27.82
CA ASP A 92 23.11 10.79 27.63
C ASP A 92 23.88 10.87 28.95
N SER A 93 23.83 9.78 29.73
CA SER A 93 24.43 9.72 31.07
C SER A 93 25.15 8.41 31.34
N SER A 94 26.13 8.43 32.24
CA SER A 94 26.89 7.23 32.62
C SER A 94 26.04 6.28 33.44
N PHE A 95 26.04 5.00 33.09
CA PHE A 95 25.56 3.94 33.97
C PHE A 95 26.64 3.56 34.98
N THR A 96 26.25 3.28 36.23
CA THR A 96 27.17 2.84 37.28
C THR A 96 26.74 1.47 37.79
N LEU A 97 27.65 0.51 37.75
CA LEU A 97 27.50 -0.80 38.36
C LEU A 97 28.46 -0.90 39.54
N ILE A 98 27.95 -1.45 40.64
CA ILE A 98 28.69 -1.62 41.88
C ILE A 98 28.98 -3.11 42.05
N GLU A 99 30.26 -3.47 42.17
CA GLU A 99 30.73 -4.83 42.43
C GLU A 99 30.10 -5.40 43.71
N GLY A 100 29.61 -6.64 43.65
CA GLY A 100 28.92 -7.30 44.77
C GLY A 100 27.46 -6.87 45.01
N GLU A 101 27.05 -5.70 44.51
CA GLU A 101 25.65 -5.25 44.57
C GLU A 101 24.88 -5.62 43.30
N HIS A 102 25.42 -5.29 42.13
CA HIS A 102 24.81 -5.63 40.85
C HIS A 102 25.28 -6.99 40.36
N ARG A 103 24.44 -7.66 39.56
CA ARG A 103 24.77 -8.99 39.01
C ARG A 103 24.29 -9.10 37.58
N LEU A 104 25.10 -9.72 36.72
CA LEU A 104 24.62 -10.28 35.46
C LEU A 104 24.18 -11.71 35.74
N THR A 105 22.96 -12.10 35.35
CA THR A 105 22.35 -13.38 35.74
C THR A 105 21.47 -13.94 34.63
N ALA A 106 21.37 -15.27 34.55
CA ALA A 106 20.34 -15.94 33.76
C ALA A 106 19.12 -16.36 34.61
N SER A 107 19.25 -16.32 35.95
CA SER A 107 18.17 -16.59 36.89
C SER A 107 17.29 -15.35 37.09
N ARG A 108 15.98 -15.58 37.22
CA ARG A 108 14.96 -14.59 37.56
C ARG A 108 14.49 -14.68 39.03
N ASP A 109 15.27 -15.34 39.90
CA ASP A 109 15.02 -15.40 41.34
C ASP A 109 15.18 -14.01 41.97
N PRO A 110 14.09 -13.38 42.45
CA PRO A 110 14.13 -12.00 42.94
C PRO A 110 14.90 -11.84 44.26
N VAL A 111 15.25 -12.91 44.95
CA VAL A 111 15.93 -12.86 46.27
C VAL A 111 17.42 -13.19 46.16
N ASN A 112 17.77 -14.20 45.38
CA ASN A 112 19.18 -14.58 45.20
C ASN A 112 19.51 -15.04 43.78
N PRO A 113 19.58 -14.11 42.81
CA PRO A 113 19.93 -14.45 41.45
C PRO A 113 21.40 -14.89 41.35
N ALA A 114 21.61 -16.03 40.69
CA ALA A 114 22.94 -16.59 40.46
C ALA A 114 23.78 -15.70 39.52
N ALA A 115 24.88 -15.14 40.04
CA ALA A 115 25.74 -14.24 39.27
C ALA A 115 26.62 -15.00 38.26
N GLN A 116 26.73 -14.46 37.05
CA GLN A 116 27.74 -14.83 36.08
C GLN A 116 29.12 -14.31 36.52
N ARG A 117 30.19 -15.00 36.10
CA ARG A 117 31.57 -14.62 36.41
C ARG A 117 32.04 -13.47 35.52
N VAL A 118 31.47 -12.28 35.74
CA VAL A 118 31.74 -11.04 35.00
C VAL A 118 32.00 -9.94 36.02
N GLY A 119 33.12 -9.21 35.88
CA GLY A 119 33.41 -8.05 36.73
C GLY A 119 32.51 -6.86 36.36
N MET A 120 31.93 -6.19 37.36
CA MET A 120 30.95 -5.11 37.15
C MET A 120 31.57 -3.88 36.49
N ASP A 121 32.82 -3.53 36.79
CA ASP A 121 33.54 -2.43 36.11
C ASP A 121 33.66 -2.70 34.60
N SER A 122 33.93 -3.96 34.24
CA SER A 122 34.08 -4.38 32.86
C SER A 122 32.75 -4.39 32.11
N LEU A 123 31.67 -4.80 32.77
CA LEU A 123 30.31 -4.76 32.24
C LEU A 123 29.81 -3.33 32.11
N GLN A 124 30.11 -2.47 33.08
CA GLN A 124 29.80 -1.04 33.05
C GLN A 124 30.45 -0.36 31.84
N ALA A 125 31.73 -0.64 31.60
CA ALA A 125 32.43 -0.13 30.42
C ALA A 125 31.75 -0.61 29.12
N ILE A 126 31.39 -1.89 29.00
CA ILE A 126 30.65 -2.40 27.83
C ILE A 126 29.34 -1.64 27.65
N ILE A 127 28.51 -1.52 28.70
CA ILE A 127 27.21 -0.85 28.59
C ILE A 127 27.41 0.60 28.17
N ASN A 128 28.30 1.35 28.82
CA ASN A 128 28.51 2.76 28.52
C ASN A 128 29.06 2.98 27.10
N ASP A 129 30.09 2.23 26.70
CA ASP A 129 30.74 2.39 25.39
C ASP A 129 29.78 2.01 24.26
N GLN A 130 29.08 0.88 24.39
CA GLN A 130 28.20 0.39 23.32
C GLN A 130 26.90 1.19 23.21
N SER A 131 26.42 1.81 24.30
CA SER A 131 25.23 2.68 24.27
C SER A 131 25.42 3.86 23.31
N ALA A 132 26.62 4.45 23.29
CA ALA A 132 26.93 5.58 22.41
C ALA A 132 26.93 5.21 20.92
N THR A 133 27.19 3.94 20.59
CA THR A 133 27.29 3.46 19.21
C THR A 133 25.99 2.85 18.65
N LEU A 134 24.92 2.79 19.44
CA LEU A 134 23.69 2.07 19.06
C LEU A 134 23.07 2.53 17.74
N ILE A 135 23.04 3.84 17.50
CA ILE A 135 22.48 4.39 16.26
C ILE A 135 23.33 4.01 15.05
N GLU A 136 24.66 4.09 15.17
CA GLU A 136 25.58 3.70 14.09
C GLU A 136 25.50 2.20 13.81
N ALA A 137 25.41 1.37 14.85
CA ALA A 137 25.22 -0.07 14.71
C ALA A 137 23.89 -0.39 14.01
N TYR A 138 22.81 0.34 14.32
CA TYR A 138 21.54 0.18 13.64
C TYR A 138 21.59 0.61 12.18
N GLN A 139 22.22 1.75 11.87
CA GLN A 139 22.46 2.18 10.49
C GLN A 139 23.25 1.12 9.70
N GLN A 140 24.27 0.52 10.31
CA GLN A 140 25.05 -0.55 9.69
C GLN A 140 24.21 -1.80 9.43
N ALA A 141 23.36 -2.21 10.37
CA ALA A 141 22.46 -3.35 10.20
C ALA A 141 21.46 -3.11 9.06
N VAL A 142 20.89 -1.91 8.96
CA VAL A 142 19.99 -1.52 7.86
C VAL A 142 20.74 -1.53 6.52
N ALA A 143 21.95 -0.98 6.46
CA ALA A 143 22.76 -0.99 5.24
C ALA A 143 23.15 -2.42 4.81
N GLN A 144 23.44 -3.30 5.77
CA GLN A 144 23.72 -4.71 5.53
C GLN A 144 22.51 -5.42 4.93
N PHE A 145 21.31 -5.22 5.51
CA PHE A 145 20.07 -5.77 4.97
C PHE A 145 19.88 -5.41 3.48
N TRP A 146 20.10 -4.14 3.10
CA TRP A 146 19.98 -3.71 1.71
C TRP A 146 21.00 -4.37 0.76
N SER A 147 22.15 -4.77 1.31
CA SER A 147 23.26 -5.38 0.58
C SER A 147 23.19 -6.90 0.50
N GLU A 148 22.46 -7.55 1.41
CA GLU A 148 22.38 -9.00 1.52
C GLU A 148 21.70 -9.64 0.30
N ARG A 149 22.31 -10.71 -0.21
CA ARG A 149 21.76 -11.54 -1.29
C ARG A 149 21.31 -12.88 -0.70
N SER A 150 20.07 -13.25 -0.97
CA SER A 150 19.59 -14.62 -0.71
C SER A 150 19.98 -15.53 -1.88
N GLU A 151 20.15 -16.84 -1.63
CA GLU A 151 20.54 -17.81 -2.67
C GLU A 151 19.66 -17.68 -3.93
N GLY A 152 20.30 -17.36 -5.06
CA GLY A 152 19.63 -17.23 -6.36
C GLY A 152 18.73 -15.99 -6.54
N LYS A 153 18.65 -15.08 -5.56
CA LYS A 153 17.80 -13.87 -5.62
C LYS A 153 18.64 -12.58 -5.60
N ASN A 154 18.07 -11.50 -6.14
CA ASN A 154 18.66 -10.16 -6.06
C ASN A 154 18.68 -9.66 -4.61
N SER A 155 19.62 -8.76 -4.28
CA SER A 155 19.55 -8.03 -3.00
C SER A 155 18.38 -7.03 -2.99
N PRO A 156 17.90 -6.59 -1.81
CA PRO A 156 16.91 -5.51 -1.74
C PRO A 156 17.36 -4.25 -2.50
N PHE A 157 18.66 -3.92 -2.48
CA PHE A 157 19.21 -2.79 -3.23
C PHE A 157 19.03 -2.96 -4.75
N GLN A 158 19.33 -4.14 -5.28
CA GLN A 158 19.16 -4.43 -6.71
C GLN A 158 17.68 -4.42 -7.12
N TRP A 159 16.79 -4.90 -6.25
CA TRP A 159 15.36 -4.75 -6.46
C TRP A 159 14.97 -3.27 -6.52
N LEU A 160 15.43 -2.44 -5.57
CA LEU A 160 15.10 -1.01 -5.53
C LEU A 160 15.56 -0.27 -6.79
N SER A 161 16.79 -0.50 -7.24
CA SER A 161 17.32 0.07 -8.49
C SER A 161 16.46 -0.32 -9.70
N ARG A 162 16.11 -1.61 -9.83
CA ARG A 162 15.24 -2.09 -10.92
C ARG A 162 13.83 -1.51 -10.84
N SER A 163 13.29 -1.35 -9.64
CA SER A 163 11.99 -0.72 -9.41
C SER A 163 12.01 0.75 -9.82
N LEU A 164 13.06 1.50 -9.52
CA LEU A 164 13.20 2.89 -9.98
C LEU A 164 13.29 2.98 -11.50
N LYS A 165 14.05 2.08 -12.14
CA LYS A 165 14.15 1.98 -13.60
C LYS A 165 12.81 1.64 -14.25
N ALA A 166 12.10 0.65 -13.70
CA ALA A 166 10.76 0.26 -14.16
C ALA A 166 9.75 1.38 -13.92
N GLY A 167 9.88 2.14 -12.83
CA GLY A 167 9.11 3.35 -12.56
C GLY A 167 9.22 4.36 -13.70
N VAL A 168 10.44 4.73 -14.09
CA VAL A 168 10.66 5.61 -15.26
C VAL A 168 10.08 4.99 -16.55
N SER A 169 10.34 3.71 -16.80
CA SER A 169 9.84 3.02 -18.01
C SER A 169 8.30 3.00 -18.09
N SER A 170 7.63 2.81 -16.96
CA SER A 170 6.16 2.79 -16.88
C SER A 170 5.54 4.15 -17.24
N THR A 171 6.19 5.26 -16.84
CA THR A 171 5.73 6.61 -17.21
C THR A 171 5.72 6.83 -18.72
N THR A 172 6.71 6.28 -19.44
CA THR A 172 6.79 6.38 -20.91
C THR A 172 5.72 5.55 -21.62
N SER A 173 5.19 4.52 -20.96
CA SER A 173 4.16 3.63 -21.50
C SER A 173 2.73 4.13 -21.24
N ASN A 174 2.55 5.11 -20.34
CA ASN A 174 1.24 5.65 -19.99
C ASN A 174 0.71 6.61 -21.07
N ARG A 175 -0.07 6.07 -22.01
CA ARG A 175 -0.69 6.84 -23.11
C ARG A 175 -1.80 7.80 -22.67
N HIS A 176 -2.29 7.67 -21.43
CA HIS A 176 -3.36 8.50 -20.86
C HIS A 176 -2.84 9.57 -19.91
N ARG A 177 -1.52 9.82 -19.93
CA ARG A 177 -0.87 10.83 -19.09
C ARG A 177 -1.32 12.24 -19.45
N GLU A 178 -1.71 13.03 -18.46
CA GLU A 178 -2.04 14.45 -18.62
C GLU A 178 -1.15 15.34 -17.72
N PRO A 179 -0.38 16.29 -18.28
CA PRO A 179 -0.19 16.53 -19.71
C PRO A 179 0.59 15.40 -20.40
N ALA A 180 0.27 15.15 -21.67
CA ALA A 180 0.97 14.14 -22.46
C ALA A 180 2.46 14.49 -22.62
N LEU A 181 3.33 13.48 -22.52
CA LEU A 181 4.73 13.62 -22.90
C LEU A 181 4.83 13.66 -24.43
N SER A 182 5.63 14.59 -24.97
CA SER A 182 5.97 14.54 -26.39
C SER A 182 6.83 13.31 -26.68
N ASN A 183 6.85 12.88 -27.94
CA ASN A 183 7.61 11.70 -28.37
C ASN A 183 9.10 11.83 -28.00
N GLU A 184 9.69 13.01 -28.15
CA GLU A 184 11.11 13.25 -27.86
C GLU A 184 11.43 13.11 -26.37
N LYS A 185 10.50 13.56 -25.50
CA LYS A 185 10.62 13.42 -24.05
C LYS A 185 10.46 11.97 -23.61
N ALA A 186 9.45 11.28 -24.14
CA ALA A 186 9.21 9.87 -23.85
C ALA A 186 10.39 8.98 -24.32
N VAL A 187 10.90 9.22 -25.53
CA VAL A 187 12.10 8.54 -26.06
C VAL A 187 13.32 8.83 -25.19
N SER A 188 13.53 10.07 -24.74
CA SER A 188 14.68 10.38 -23.89
C SER A 188 14.63 9.66 -22.55
N LEU A 189 13.45 9.56 -21.92
CA LEU A 189 13.28 8.74 -20.71
C LEU A 189 13.50 7.25 -20.99
N ALA A 190 13.00 6.73 -22.12
CA ALA A 190 13.22 5.34 -22.53
C ALA A 190 14.71 5.03 -22.78
N VAL A 191 15.45 5.96 -23.40
CA VAL A 191 16.90 5.85 -23.62
C VAL A 191 17.64 5.82 -22.28
N ILE A 192 17.28 6.63 -21.29
CA ILE A 192 17.90 6.56 -19.96
C ILE A 192 17.61 5.21 -19.28
N SER A 193 16.39 4.71 -19.40
CA SER A 193 16.06 3.37 -18.89
C SER A 193 16.85 2.26 -19.60
N ALA A 194 17.04 2.36 -20.93
CA ALA A 194 17.78 1.37 -21.71
C ALA A 194 19.30 1.45 -21.49
N PHE A 195 19.85 2.66 -21.37
CA PHE A 195 21.27 2.97 -21.23
C PHE A 195 21.50 3.80 -19.94
N PRO A 196 21.47 3.16 -18.77
CA PRO A 196 21.62 3.85 -17.49
C PRO A 196 23.07 4.30 -17.21
N GLU A 197 24.04 3.61 -17.79
CA GLU A 197 25.46 3.94 -17.75
C GLU A 197 25.75 5.22 -18.55
N LYS A 198 26.52 6.15 -17.97
CA LYS A 198 26.77 7.47 -18.58
C LYS A 198 27.43 7.37 -19.96
N THR A 199 28.48 6.56 -20.05
CA THR A 199 29.29 6.43 -21.27
C THR A 199 28.48 5.84 -22.42
N GLU A 200 27.70 4.80 -22.14
CA GLU A 200 26.80 4.17 -23.12
C GLU A 200 25.71 5.13 -23.57
N ARG A 201 25.07 5.83 -22.62
CA ARG A 201 24.02 6.82 -22.89
C ARG A 201 24.53 7.95 -23.79
N LEU A 202 25.70 8.50 -23.50
CA LEU A 202 26.30 9.55 -24.33
C LEU A 202 26.76 9.01 -25.68
N GLY A 203 27.16 7.74 -25.76
CA GLY A 203 27.46 7.07 -27.03
C GLY A 203 26.25 7.02 -27.96
N VAL A 204 25.10 6.56 -27.46
CA VAL A 204 23.85 6.46 -28.25
C VAL A 204 23.15 7.81 -28.47
N SER A 205 23.53 8.85 -27.74
CA SER A 205 22.99 10.22 -27.87
C SER A 205 24.04 11.25 -28.31
N SER A 206 25.08 10.81 -29.00
CA SER A 206 26.27 11.63 -29.31
C SER A 206 25.98 12.93 -30.07
N GLU A 207 25.00 12.94 -30.99
CA GLU A 207 24.61 14.15 -31.73
C GLU A 207 23.86 15.18 -30.86
N THR A 208 23.10 14.70 -29.87
CA THR A 208 22.28 15.53 -28.96
C THR A 208 22.37 14.96 -27.54
N PRO A 209 23.46 15.27 -26.80
CA PRO A 209 23.81 14.63 -25.54
C PRO A 209 22.64 14.59 -24.55
N LEU A 210 22.28 13.38 -24.13
CA LEU A 210 21.25 13.14 -23.14
C LEU A 210 21.88 12.90 -21.78
N HIS A 211 21.67 13.84 -20.86
CA HIS A 211 22.24 13.79 -19.53
C HIS A 211 21.22 13.41 -18.47
N ALA A 212 21.70 12.70 -17.45
CA ALA A 212 20.90 12.25 -16.32
C ALA A 212 21.66 12.54 -15.01
N TYR A 213 21.09 13.38 -14.15
CA TYR A 213 21.74 13.94 -12.98
C TYR A 213 21.00 13.58 -11.70
N LEU A 214 21.77 13.43 -10.62
CA LEU A 214 21.31 13.58 -9.25
C LEU A 214 21.43 15.03 -8.81
N VAL A 215 20.67 15.41 -7.79
CA VAL A 215 20.67 16.77 -7.25
C VAL A 215 21.35 16.79 -5.89
N ASN A 216 22.49 17.46 -5.81
CA ASN A 216 23.17 17.73 -4.54
C ASN A 216 22.63 19.02 -3.94
N ILE A 217 22.32 19.00 -2.66
CA ILE A 217 21.93 20.16 -1.86
C ILE A 217 23.01 20.42 -0.81
N GLN A 218 23.39 21.68 -0.66
CA GLN A 218 24.19 22.15 0.46
C GLN A 218 23.40 23.22 1.22
N SER A 219 23.16 22.98 2.51
CA SER A 219 22.55 23.93 3.44
C SER A 219 23.58 24.49 4.41
N THR A 220 23.38 25.72 4.88
CA THR A 220 24.19 26.32 5.93
C THR A 220 23.36 26.42 7.21
N GLU A 221 23.60 25.52 8.15
CA GLU A 221 22.90 25.45 9.44
C GLU A 221 23.76 26.06 10.57
N ARG A 222 23.17 26.23 11.75
CA ARG A 222 23.91 26.67 12.96
C ARG A 222 25.04 25.72 13.34
N THR A 223 24.90 24.44 13.01
CA THR A 223 25.85 23.35 13.30
C THR A 223 26.95 23.21 12.24
N GLY A 224 26.89 23.99 11.15
CA GLY A 224 27.83 23.95 10.03
C GLY A 224 27.17 23.63 8.69
N PRO A 225 27.96 23.56 7.60
CA PRO A 225 27.44 23.19 6.29
C PRO A 225 27.02 21.72 6.28
N GLN A 226 25.78 21.44 5.85
CA GLN A 226 25.30 20.09 5.60
C GLN A 226 25.20 19.87 4.10
N ARG A 227 25.54 18.65 3.66
CA ARG A 227 25.46 18.23 2.26
C ARG A 227 24.70 16.93 2.17
N PHE A 228 23.74 16.86 1.27
CA PHE A 228 22.94 15.68 1.02
C PHE A 228 22.39 15.70 -0.40
N GLN A 229 21.90 14.57 -0.88
CA GLN A 229 21.25 14.48 -2.19
C GLN A 229 19.73 14.51 -2.02
N LEU A 230 19.02 15.06 -3.00
CA LEU A 230 17.56 14.93 -3.04
C LEU A 230 17.20 13.46 -3.22
N PRO A 231 16.53 12.84 -2.23
CA PRO A 231 16.26 11.41 -2.27
C PRO A 231 15.36 11.06 -3.46
N GLY A 232 15.73 10.05 -4.23
CA GLY A 232 14.93 9.51 -5.33
C GLY A 232 14.66 10.48 -6.48
N THR A 233 15.35 11.62 -6.55
CA THR A 233 15.13 12.64 -7.58
C THR A 233 16.17 12.55 -8.71
N LEU A 234 15.70 12.22 -9.90
CA LEU A 234 16.45 12.22 -11.15
C LEU A 234 16.15 13.51 -11.93
N VAL A 235 17.16 14.15 -12.51
CA VAL A 235 17.00 15.27 -13.44
C VAL A 235 17.53 14.86 -14.81
N VAL A 236 16.73 15.10 -15.85
CA VAL A 236 17.07 14.79 -17.23
C VAL A 236 17.12 16.08 -18.03
N THR A 237 18.21 16.27 -18.76
CA THR A 237 18.34 17.41 -19.68
C THR A 237 18.73 16.92 -21.05
N ARG A 238 18.12 17.51 -22.07
CA ARG A 238 18.55 17.34 -23.44
C ARG A 238 18.45 18.67 -24.17
N ASP A 239 19.46 18.96 -24.95
CA ASP A 239 19.51 20.14 -25.81
C ASP A 239 19.56 19.68 -27.28
N MET A 240 18.58 20.12 -28.06
CA MET A 240 18.44 19.82 -29.48
C MET A 240 18.11 21.11 -30.22
N ALA A 241 18.42 21.18 -31.52
CA ALA A 241 18.31 22.41 -32.31
C ALA A 241 16.96 23.15 -32.16
N ASP A 242 15.85 22.40 -32.16
CA ASP A 242 14.50 22.96 -32.09
C ASP A 242 13.78 22.68 -30.74
N LEU A 243 14.42 21.96 -29.83
CA LEU A 243 13.78 21.50 -28.59
C LEU A 243 14.79 21.20 -27.48
N SER A 244 14.89 22.11 -26.52
CA SER A 244 15.60 21.90 -25.26
C SER A 244 14.60 21.70 -24.13
N PHE A 245 14.88 20.76 -23.23
CA PHE A 245 14.00 20.52 -22.07
C PHE A 245 14.74 20.06 -20.83
N ILE A 246 14.09 20.30 -19.69
CA ILE A 246 14.49 19.85 -18.37
C ILE A 246 13.31 19.08 -17.78
N LEU A 247 13.53 17.80 -17.49
CA LEU A 247 12.58 16.96 -16.77
C LEU A 247 13.16 16.60 -15.42
N SER A 248 12.31 16.38 -14.42
CA SER A 248 12.67 15.57 -13.27
C SER A 248 11.79 14.35 -13.19
N TYR A 249 12.31 13.29 -12.57
CA TYR A 249 11.53 12.15 -12.15
C TYR A 249 11.76 11.92 -10.66
N ALA A 250 10.67 11.68 -9.92
CA ALA A 250 10.73 11.14 -8.57
C ALA A 250 9.58 10.15 -8.38
N PRO A 251 9.75 9.04 -7.62
CA PRO A 251 8.68 8.10 -7.30
C PRO A 251 7.37 8.76 -6.86
N GLU A 252 7.46 9.76 -5.98
CA GLU A 252 6.32 10.47 -5.40
C GLU A 252 5.63 11.43 -6.40
N ARG A 253 6.35 11.95 -7.41
CA ARG A 253 5.87 13.03 -8.29
C ARG A 253 5.76 12.67 -9.75
N GLY A 254 6.19 11.48 -10.12
CA GLY A 254 6.27 11.13 -11.53
C GLY A 254 7.26 12.00 -12.28
N VAL A 255 6.95 12.26 -13.54
CA VAL A 255 7.73 13.15 -14.40
C VAL A 255 7.22 14.59 -14.28
N GLU A 256 8.09 15.52 -13.89
CA GLU A 256 7.80 16.95 -13.91
C GLU A 256 8.60 17.63 -15.01
N GLN A 257 8.04 18.66 -15.66
CA GLN A 257 8.74 19.46 -16.65
C GLN A 257 9.04 20.85 -16.09
N PHE A 258 10.26 21.33 -16.31
CA PHE A 258 10.72 22.64 -15.87
C PHE A 258 11.04 23.53 -17.07
N ARG A 259 10.61 24.79 -17.00
CA ARG A 259 10.90 25.81 -18.02
C ARG A 259 12.33 26.33 -17.98
N SER A 260 13.03 26.19 -16.85
CA SER A 260 14.41 26.62 -16.69
C SER A 260 15.09 25.98 -15.48
N MET A 261 16.42 25.97 -15.51
CA MET A 261 17.29 25.48 -14.44
C MET A 261 17.05 26.23 -13.12
N GLN A 262 16.80 27.54 -13.19
CA GLN A 262 16.47 28.37 -12.04
C GLN A 262 15.11 28.00 -11.42
N TRP A 263 14.09 27.76 -12.24
CA TRP A 263 12.76 27.39 -11.75
C TRP A 263 12.81 26.02 -11.06
N MET A 264 13.52 25.05 -11.64
CA MET A 264 13.79 23.75 -11.03
C MET A 264 14.49 23.86 -9.68
N GLY A 265 15.58 24.63 -9.63
CA GLY A 265 16.32 24.86 -8.39
C GLY A 265 15.46 25.44 -7.27
N ASN A 266 14.64 26.46 -7.58
CA ASN A 266 13.72 27.05 -6.62
C ASN A 266 12.68 26.02 -6.13
N SER A 267 12.07 25.26 -7.05
CA SER A 267 11.10 24.22 -6.70
C SER A 267 11.69 23.15 -5.78
N PHE A 268 12.94 22.74 -5.99
CA PHE A 268 13.63 21.78 -5.13
C PHE A 268 13.99 22.35 -3.76
N ILE A 269 14.49 23.59 -3.69
CA ILE A 269 14.79 24.24 -2.41
C ILE A 269 13.53 24.35 -1.55
N GLU A 270 12.39 24.74 -2.12
CA GLU A 270 11.14 24.84 -1.35
C GLU A 270 10.73 23.48 -0.74
N ARG A 271 10.90 22.37 -1.47
CA ARG A 271 10.62 21.01 -0.96
C ARG A 271 11.53 20.60 0.21
N VAL A 272 12.75 21.14 0.25
CA VAL A 272 13.75 20.83 1.28
C VAL A 272 13.55 21.69 2.53
N ARG A 273 13.11 22.94 2.38
CA ARG A 273 12.89 23.87 3.50
C ARG A 273 11.93 23.33 4.55
N GLU A 274 10.96 22.52 4.16
CA GLU A 274 10.02 21.87 5.08
C GLU A 274 10.72 20.85 6.03
N ARG A 275 11.87 20.30 5.61
CA ARG A 275 12.57 19.21 6.32
C ARG A 275 13.87 19.66 6.98
N VAL A 276 14.46 20.75 6.49
CA VAL A 276 15.77 21.27 6.89
C VAL A 276 15.64 22.74 7.30
N ALA A 277 15.88 23.02 8.58
CA ALA A 277 15.81 24.37 9.14
C ALA A 277 17.10 25.15 8.87
N ALA A 278 17.35 25.51 7.60
CA ALA A 278 18.49 26.33 7.20
C ALA A 278 18.07 27.64 6.52
N SER A 279 18.89 28.67 6.65
CA SER A 279 18.64 29.99 6.05
C SER A 279 19.06 30.07 4.59
N LEU A 280 20.17 29.41 4.23
CA LEU A 280 20.75 29.41 2.90
C LEU A 280 20.86 27.98 2.34
N PHE A 281 20.42 27.83 1.09
CA PHE A 281 20.56 26.60 0.31
C PHE A 281 21.27 26.90 -1.00
N THR A 282 22.14 26.00 -1.40
CA THR A 282 22.73 25.93 -2.75
C THR A 282 22.53 24.53 -3.28
N TRP A 283 22.48 24.41 -4.60
CA TRP A 283 22.27 23.12 -5.25
C TRP A 283 23.16 22.99 -6.48
N THR A 284 23.52 21.76 -6.81
CA THR A 284 24.30 21.42 -8.01
C THR A 284 23.78 20.12 -8.61
N LEU A 285 23.97 19.96 -9.91
CA LEU A 285 23.73 18.69 -10.60
C LEU A 285 25.00 17.87 -10.62
N TYR A 286 24.86 16.58 -10.33
CA TYR A 286 25.94 15.61 -10.41
C TYR A 286 25.50 14.45 -11.30
N GLU A 287 26.24 14.18 -12.37
CA GLU A 287 26.00 13.02 -13.23
C GLU A 287 26.96 11.90 -12.82
N PRO A 288 26.47 10.83 -12.19
CA PRO A 288 27.26 9.65 -11.86
C PRO A 288 27.89 9.03 -13.11
N GLN A 289 29.03 8.36 -12.92
CA GLN A 289 29.69 7.62 -14.00
C GLN A 289 29.02 6.28 -14.27
N GLY A 290 28.60 5.59 -13.20
CA GLY A 290 27.94 4.28 -13.25
C GLY A 290 26.45 4.35 -13.59
N ASP A 291 25.75 3.23 -13.37
CA ASP A 291 24.29 3.14 -13.46
C ASP A 291 23.59 4.23 -12.62
N ILE A 292 22.81 5.07 -13.31
CA ILE A 292 22.07 6.19 -12.71
C ILE A 292 21.00 5.72 -11.72
N PHE A 293 20.37 4.56 -11.91
CA PHE A 293 19.34 4.02 -11.03
C PHE A 293 19.90 3.37 -9.78
N GLU A 294 21.09 2.76 -9.86
CA GLU A 294 21.84 2.37 -8.66
C GLU A 294 22.22 3.59 -7.83
N SER A 295 22.72 4.64 -8.49
CA SER A 295 23.06 5.91 -7.83
C SER A 295 21.82 6.58 -7.23
N LEU A 296 20.67 6.53 -7.93
CA LEU A 296 19.39 7.04 -7.45
C LEU A 296 18.88 6.25 -6.24
N ALA A 297 19.00 4.91 -6.25
CA ALA A 297 18.65 4.06 -5.12
C ALA A 297 19.48 4.41 -3.88
N LEU A 298 20.79 4.65 -4.04
CA LEU A 298 21.67 5.08 -2.95
C LEU A 298 21.18 6.37 -2.29
N THR A 299 20.68 7.34 -3.06
CA THR A 299 20.14 8.59 -2.48
C THR A 299 18.98 8.35 -1.51
N LEU A 300 18.14 7.34 -1.76
CA LEU A 300 17.03 6.94 -0.88
C LEU A 300 17.54 6.24 0.38
N LEU A 301 18.56 5.38 0.24
CA LEU A 301 19.18 4.69 1.36
C LEU A 301 19.92 5.66 2.27
N ASP A 302 20.69 6.59 1.71
CA ASP A 302 21.37 7.65 2.46
C ASP A 302 20.36 8.50 3.25
N ALA A 303 19.22 8.82 2.63
CA ALA A 303 18.15 9.55 3.30
C ALA A 303 17.52 8.75 4.44
N GLN A 304 17.35 7.43 4.27
CA GLN A 304 16.86 6.55 5.32
C GLN A 304 17.82 6.52 6.52
N LEU A 305 19.13 6.32 6.25
CA LEU A 305 20.15 6.31 7.28
C LEU A 305 20.26 7.68 7.98
N TYR A 306 20.16 8.77 7.24
CA TYR A 306 20.14 10.12 7.81
C TYR A 306 18.93 10.33 8.73
N SER A 307 17.74 9.84 8.34
CA SER A 307 16.53 9.90 9.16
C SER A 307 16.70 9.15 10.48
N ILE A 308 17.28 7.93 10.45
CA ILE A 308 17.62 7.15 11.64
C ILE A 308 18.52 7.95 12.59
N LYS A 309 19.57 8.57 12.06
CA LYS A 309 20.49 9.41 12.86
C LYS A 309 19.77 10.59 13.50
N LYS A 310 18.94 11.30 12.74
CA LYS A 310 18.17 12.45 13.22
C LYS A 310 17.19 12.05 14.32
N LEU A 311 16.50 10.92 14.16
CA LEU A 311 15.59 10.38 15.19
C LEU A 311 16.32 10.06 16.49
N GLY A 312 17.51 9.46 16.41
CA GLY A 312 18.36 9.24 17.59
C GLY A 312 18.69 10.54 18.32
N GLN A 313 19.12 11.58 17.60
CA GLN A 313 19.44 12.90 18.17
C GLN A 313 18.19 13.59 18.78
N THR A 314 17.05 13.50 18.10
CA THR A 314 15.78 14.03 18.61
C THR A 314 15.38 13.32 19.90
N ALA A 315 15.51 11.99 19.95
CA ALA A 315 15.17 11.22 21.13
C ALA A 315 16.00 11.58 22.36
N GLN A 316 17.29 11.90 22.18
CA GLN A 316 18.15 12.43 23.24
C GLN A 316 17.71 13.83 23.67
N THR A 317 17.52 14.74 22.71
CA THR A 317 17.16 16.13 22.96
C THR A 317 15.81 16.26 23.68
N GLU A 318 14.83 15.46 23.28
CA GLU A 318 13.46 15.47 23.81
C GLU A 318 13.24 14.43 24.93
N ARG A 319 14.27 13.66 25.30
CA ARG A 319 14.22 12.60 26.32
C ARG A 319 13.04 11.66 26.14
N TRP A 320 12.99 10.99 24.98
CA TRP A 320 11.92 10.05 24.66
C TRP A 320 11.90 8.83 25.60
N THR A 321 10.80 8.08 25.60
CA THR A 321 10.77 6.77 26.26
C THR A 321 11.40 5.70 25.36
N VAL A 322 11.94 4.63 25.95
CA VAL A 322 12.49 3.47 25.20
C VAL A 322 11.50 2.95 24.15
N PRO A 323 10.20 2.69 24.46
CA PRO A 323 9.28 2.17 23.45
C PRO A 323 9.02 3.15 22.30
N ARG A 324 9.04 4.46 22.57
CA ARG A 324 8.88 5.49 21.53
C ARG A 324 10.07 5.49 20.58
N LEU A 325 11.30 5.42 21.10
CA LEU A 325 12.51 5.37 20.28
C LEU A 325 12.57 4.10 19.44
N VAL A 326 12.36 2.93 20.05
CA VAL A 326 12.35 1.64 19.35
C VAL A 326 11.36 1.67 18.20
N ARG A 327 10.10 2.05 18.47
CA ARG A 327 9.07 2.14 17.43
C ARG A 327 9.45 3.11 16.31
N ALA A 328 9.97 4.29 16.64
CA ALA A 328 10.32 5.29 15.64
C ALA A 328 11.50 4.84 14.74
N LEU A 329 12.48 4.15 15.31
CA LEU A 329 13.63 3.63 14.57
C LEU A 329 13.25 2.44 13.70
N ASP A 330 12.47 1.49 14.24
CA ASP A 330 11.97 0.34 13.47
C ASP A 330 11.11 0.81 12.29
N ASP A 331 10.24 1.79 12.53
CA ASP A 331 9.45 2.44 11.48
C ASP A 331 10.34 3.10 10.41
N ALA A 332 11.43 3.76 10.81
CA ALA A 332 12.38 4.39 9.89
C ALA A 332 13.22 3.36 9.11
N GLY A 333 13.62 2.24 9.73
CA GLY A 333 14.29 1.14 9.06
C GLY A 333 13.38 0.35 8.11
N ALA A 334 12.06 0.34 8.38
CA ALA A 334 11.07 -0.30 7.53
C ALA A 334 10.68 0.54 6.30
N ARG A 335 10.71 1.88 6.39
CA ARG A 335 10.14 2.77 5.36
C ARG A 335 11.22 3.50 4.55
N LEU A 336 11.11 3.42 3.22
CA LEU A 336 11.84 4.29 2.32
C LEU A 336 11.09 5.62 2.12
N PRO A 337 11.79 6.75 1.91
CA PRO A 337 11.19 8.04 1.62
C PRO A 337 10.74 8.10 0.15
N LEU A 338 9.76 7.27 -0.22
CA LEU A 338 9.22 7.16 -1.58
C LEU A 338 7.95 7.99 -1.81
N PHE A 339 7.36 8.56 -0.76
CA PHE A 339 6.04 9.21 -0.80
C PHE A 339 6.08 10.58 -0.13
N ASP A 340 5.31 11.53 -0.67
CA ASP A 340 5.15 12.85 -0.08
C ASP A 340 4.27 12.78 1.19
N SER A 341 4.37 13.79 2.04
CA SER A 341 3.50 14.05 3.20
C SER A 341 2.00 14.07 2.83
N GLN A 342 1.65 14.52 1.63
CA GLN A 342 0.26 14.52 1.15
C GLN A 342 -0.22 13.13 0.73
N ASP A 343 0.64 12.36 0.06
CA ASP A 343 0.35 10.95 -0.27
C ASP A 343 0.20 10.13 1.00
N ARG A 344 0.93 10.48 2.06
CA ARG A 344 0.80 9.83 3.37
C ARG A 344 -0.61 9.96 3.95
N THR A 345 -1.22 11.15 3.92
CA THR A 345 -2.60 11.32 4.39
C THR A 345 -3.58 10.51 3.54
N TYR A 346 -3.34 10.42 2.23
CA TYR A 346 -4.15 9.58 1.36
C TYR A 346 -3.96 8.09 1.63
N LEU A 347 -2.71 7.62 1.79
CA LEU A 347 -2.39 6.24 2.14
C LEU A 347 -2.97 5.88 3.50
N GLU A 348 -2.85 6.74 4.51
CA GLU A 348 -3.51 6.58 5.80
C GLU A 348 -5.04 6.52 5.63
N HIS A 349 -5.62 7.34 4.75
CA HIS A 349 -7.04 7.27 4.42
C HIS A 349 -7.42 5.95 3.74
N VAL A 350 -6.64 5.46 2.79
CA VAL A 350 -6.88 4.16 2.14
C VAL A 350 -6.78 3.04 3.17
N LEU A 351 -5.71 3.01 3.97
CA LEU A 351 -5.47 2.01 5.01
C LEU A 351 -6.60 1.97 6.04
N THR A 352 -7.11 3.14 6.44
CA THR A 352 -8.25 3.25 7.38
C THR A 352 -9.59 2.85 6.78
N ASN A 353 -9.75 2.90 5.45
CA ASN A 353 -10.95 2.45 4.74
C ASN A 353 -10.88 0.99 4.25
N LEU A 354 -9.74 0.31 4.41
CA LEU A 354 -9.68 -1.11 4.08
C LEU A 354 -10.71 -1.89 4.93
N PRO A 355 -11.32 -2.96 4.41
CA PRO A 355 -12.17 -3.80 5.23
C PRO A 355 -11.43 -4.32 6.47
N PRO A 356 -12.06 -4.40 7.65
CA PRO A 356 -11.38 -4.81 8.88
C PRO A 356 -10.65 -6.15 8.77
N TRP A 357 -11.24 -7.10 8.03
CA TRP A 357 -10.63 -8.42 7.79
C TRP A 357 -9.30 -8.33 7.03
N LEU A 358 -9.14 -7.37 6.12
CA LEU A 358 -7.91 -7.18 5.37
C LEU A 358 -6.89 -6.36 6.16
N GLN A 359 -7.34 -5.36 6.94
CA GLN A 359 -6.46 -4.59 7.84
C GLN A 359 -5.77 -5.48 8.88
N GLN A 360 -6.47 -6.49 9.39
CA GLN A 360 -6.00 -7.40 10.43
C GLN A 360 -5.37 -8.68 9.86
N ALA A 361 -5.37 -8.86 8.54
CA ALA A 361 -4.78 -10.02 7.90
C ALA A 361 -3.27 -10.09 8.13
N ASP A 362 -2.73 -11.30 8.07
CA ASP A 362 -1.29 -11.52 8.08
C ASP A 362 -0.62 -10.76 6.89
N PRO A 363 0.58 -10.18 7.07
CA PRO A 363 1.26 -9.45 5.99
C PRO A 363 1.39 -10.23 4.69
N ASP A 364 1.57 -11.56 4.75
CA ASP A 364 1.67 -12.42 3.57
C ASP A 364 0.34 -12.51 2.81
N ASP A 365 -0.77 -12.51 3.55
CA ASP A 365 -2.12 -12.50 3.01
C ASP A 365 -2.48 -11.13 2.44
N GLN A 366 -2.08 -10.05 3.10
CA GLN A 366 -2.23 -8.68 2.56
C GLN A 366 -1.48 -8.52 1.24
N LEU A 367 -0.25 -9.01 1.16
CA LEU A 367 0.55 -8.99 -0.07
C LEU A 367 -0.12 -9.79 -1.17
N SER A 368 -0.50 -11.04 -0.88
CA SER A 368 -1.18 -11.93 -1.84
C SER A 368 -2.49 -11.31 -2.35
N TYR A 369 -3.26 -10.67 -1.48
CA TYR A 369 -4.49 -9.99 -1.86
C TYR A 369 -4.22 -8.74 -2.72
N SER A 370 -3.14 -8.00 -2.44
CA SER A 370 -2.72 -6.85 -3.25
C SER A 370 -2.29 -7.23 -4.67
N GLU A 371 -1.64 -8.38 -4.83
CA GLU A 371 -1.26 -8.92 -6.15
C GLU A 371 -2.52 -9.28 -6.96
N LEU A 372 -3.51 -9.91 -6.34
CA LEU A 372 -4.78 -10.24 -6.97
C LEU A 372 -5.59 -8.98 -7.34
N LEU A 373 -5.63 -7.97 -6.47
CA LEU A 373 -6.23 -6.66 -6.78
C LEU A 373 -5.55 -5.99 -7.98
N SER A 374 -4.22 -6.05 -8.04
CA SER A 374 -3.45 -5.51 -9.16
C SER A 374 -3.78 -6.24 -10.46
N ALA A 375 -3.89 -7.57 -10.42
CA ALA A 375 -4.32 -8.37 -11.56
C ALA A 375 -5.75 -8.01 -12.02
N GLN A 376 -6.67 -7.79 -11.07
CA GLN A 376 -8.05 -7.39 -11.38
C GLN A 376 -8.08 -6.03 -12.12
N ILE A 377 -7.30 -5.05 -11.64
CA ILE A 377 -7.19 -3.74 -12.26
C ILE A 377 -6.58 -3.86 -13.66
N PHE A 378 -5.53 -4.66 -13.82
CA PHE A 378 -4.90 -4.90 -15.12
C PHE A 378 -5.92 -5.44 -16.14
N TRP A 379 -6.70 -6.45 -15.77
CA TRP A 379 -7.73 -7.00 -16.66
C TRP A 379 -8.85 -6.02 -16.96
N GLN A 380 -9.29 -5.24 -15.97
CA GLN A 380 -10.29 -4.19 -16.17
C GLN A 380 -9.81 -3.14 -17.19
N GLN A 381 -8.55 -2.71 -17.09
CA GLN A 381 -7.94 -1.78 -18.04
C GLN A 381 -7.83 -2.40 -19.44
N LYS A 382 -7.34 -3.64 -19.54
CA LYS A 382 -7.22 -4.37 -20.82
C LYS A 382 -8.57 -4.54 -21.51
N ALA A 383 -9.63 -4.79 -20.73
CA ALA A 383 -11.00 -4.90 -21.22
C ALA A 383 -11.69 -3.54 -21.45
N LYS A 384 -11.02 -2.40 -21.18
CA LYS A 384 -11.60 -1.05 -21.23
C LYS A 384 -12.88 -0.92 -20.40
N GLY A 385 -12.94 -1.61 -19.26
CA GLY A 385 -14.11 -1.64 -18.38
C GLY A 385 -15.22 -2.63 -18.78
N ARG A 386 -15.12 -3.30 -19.94
CA ARG A 386 -16.12 -4.29 -20.38
C ARG A 386 -16.11 -5.52 -19.46
N THR A 387 -17.28 -6.08 -19.21
CA THR A 387 -17.45 -7.31 -18.41
C THR A 387 -17.99 -8.47 -19.23
N PHE A 388 -17.91 -9.70 -18.72
CA PHE A 388 -18.57 -10.83 -19.38
C PHE A 388 -20.11 -10.73 -19.32
N LEU A 389 -20.67 -9.79 -18.55
CA LEU A 389 -22.09 -9.47 -18.47
C LEU A 389 -22.47 -8.25 -19.34
N GLU A 390 -21.55 -7.73 -20.15
CA GLU A 390 -21.83 -6.58 -21.04
C GLU A 390 -23.09 -6.84 -21.88
N GLY A 391 -24.03 -5.88 -21.88
CA GLY A 391 -25.30 -6.01 -22.61
C GLY A 391 -26.33 -6.95 -21.98
N ILE A 392 -26.08 -7.47 -20.76
CA ILE A 392 -27.04 -8.25 -19.97
C ILE A 392 -27.32 -7.48 -18.68
N ASP A 393 -28.35 -6.65 -18.71
CA ASP A 393 -28.84 -5.98 -17.51
C ASP A 393 -29.45 -6.99 -16.54
N ALA A 394 -29.38 -6.71 -15.23
CA ALA A 394 -30.12 -7.51 -14.27
C ALA A 394 -31.62 -7.48 -14.60
N LEU A 395 -32.30 -8.62 -14.50
CA LEU A 395 -33.70 -8.76 -14.90
C LEU A 395 -34.64 -7.65 -14.36
N PRO A 396 -34.54 -7.20 -13.09
CA PRO A 396 -35.34 -6.06 -12.60
C PRO A 396 -35.06 -4.75 -13.35
N ALA A 397 -33.80 -4.45 -13.66
CA ALA A 397 -33.42 -3.26 -14.40
C ALA A 397 -33.89 -3.33 -15.86
N TYR A 398 -33.77 -4.50 -16.48
CA TYR A 398 -34.29 -4.74 -17.84
C TYR A 398 -35.81 -4.56 -17.89
N ALA A 399 -36.55 -5.17 -16.97
CA ALA A 399 -38.00 -5.04 -16.86
C ALA A 399 -38.43 -3.59 -16.68
N GLN A 400 -37.73 -2.85 -15.80
CA GLN A 400 -37.97 -1.42 -15.60
C GLN A 400 -37.76 -0.61 -16.88
N GLN A 401 -36.69 -0.87 -17.64
CA GLN A 401 -36.43 -0.20 -18.92
C GLN A 401 -37.54 -0.48 -19.93
N MET A 402 -37.98 -1.73 -20.07
CA MET A 402 -39.05 -2.12 -20.98
C MET A 402 -40.38 -1.45 -20.61
N LEU A 403 -40.75 -1.47 -19.33
CA LEU A 403 -41.93 -0.77 -18.81
C LEU A 403 -41.86 0.73 -19.09
N THR A 404 -40.71 1.35 -18.83
CA THR A 404 -40.51 2.79 -19.03
C THR A 404 -40.59 3.16 -20.51
N GLN A 405 -40.01 2.36 -21.40
CA GLN A 405 -40.05 2.60 -22.84
C GLN A 405 -41.48 2.51 -23.39
N LEU A 406 -42.24 1.48 -23.01
CA LEU A 406 -43.60 1.32 -23.52
C LEU A 406 -44.56 2.36 -22.94
N LEU A 407 -44.46 2.68 -21.64
CA LEU A 407 -45.21 3.80 -21.04
C LEU A 407 -44.94 5.14 -21.76
N HIS A 408 -43.67 5.42 -22.09
CA HIS A 408 -43.31 6.63 -22.81
C HIS A 408 -43.83 6.62 -24.26
N LEU A 409 -43.91 5.45 -24.89
CA LEU A 409 -44.41 5.30 -26.25
C LEU A 409 -45.93 5.50 -26.33
N ASP A 410 -46.67 4.93 -25.39
CA ASP A 410 -48.13 5.08 -25.30
C ASP A 410 -48.54 6.49 -24.88
N HIS A 411 -47.78 7.09 -23.95
CA HIS A 411 -48.10 8.38 -23.32
C HIS A 411 -46.90 9.35 -23.32
N PRO A 412 -46.45 9.84 -24.49
CA PRO A 412 -45.22 10.64 -24.61
C PRO A 412 -45.31 12.02 -23.93
N GLU A 413 -46.52 12.55 -23.76
CA GLU A 413 -46.75 13.87 -23.14
C GLU A 413 -46.80 13.82 -21.61
N GLU A 414 -46.88 12.63 -21.01
CA GLU A 414 -46.92 12.46 -19.56
C GLU A 414 -45.62 11.85 -19.01
N ARG A 415 -45.09 12.44 -17.95
CA ARG A 415 -43.88 11.95 -17.28
C ARG A 415 -44.25 11.08 -16.09
N VAL A 416 -44.45 9.79 -16.35
CA VAL A 416 -44.62 8.78 -15.32
C VAL A 416 -43.29 8.07 -15.07
N ASP A 417 -42.88 8.02 -13.81
CA ASP A 417 -41.66 7.34 -13.39
C ASP A 417 -42.00 5.97 -12.80
N VAL A 418 -41.65 4.91 -13.54
CA VAL A 418 -41.90 3.51 -13.18
C VAL A 418 -41.35 3.14 -11.80
N THR A 419 -40.24 3.75 -11.36
CA THR A 419 -39.66 3.44 -10.04
C THR A 419 -40.57 3.81 -8.88
N ASN A 420 -41.46 4.78 -9.10
CA ASN A 420 -42.37 5.24 -8.08
C ASN A 420 -43.71 4.51 -8.13
N LEU A 421 -44.01 3.73 -9.18
CA LEU A 421 -45.29 3.05 -9.32
C LEU A 421 -45.34 1.78 -8.46
N GLN A 422 -46.48 1.61 -7.79
CA GLN A 422 -46.80 0.45 -6.98
C GLN A 422 -48.12 -0.16 -7.41
N VAL A 423 -48.22 -1.47 -7.23
CA VAL A 423 -49.41 -2.26 -7.51
C VAL A 423 -49.86 -2.94 -6.23
N ILE A 424 -51.15 -2.83 -5.93
CA ILE A 424 -51.80 -3.54 -4.84
C ILE A 424 -52.67 -4.63 -5.46
N GLU A 425 -52.37 -5.88 -5.09
CA GLU A 425 -53.13 -7.05 -5.52
C GLU A 425 -54.22 -7.36 -4.50
N LEU A 426 -55.48 -7.15 -4.85
CA LEU A 426 -56.61 -7.45 -3.97
C LEU A 426 -56.88 -8.96 -3.97
N THR A 427 -56.16 -9.73 -3.15
CA THR A 427 -56.40 -11.16 -2.96
C THR A 427 -57.39 -11.43 -1.83
N VAL A 428 -58.33 -12.34 -2.03
CA VAL A 428 -59.20 -12.83 -0.95
C VAL A 428 -58.54 -14.05 -0.30
N GLU A 429 -57.99 -13.90 0.90
CA GLU A 429 -57.33 -15.02 1.61
C GLU A 429 -58.34 -16.08 2.10
N ASN A 430 -59.59 -15.70 2.33
CA ASN A 430 -60.64 -16.61 2.82
C ASN A 430 -62.03 -16.21 2.27
N VAL A 431 -62.71 -17.15 1.60
CA VAL A 431 -64.03 -16.93 0.98
C VAL A 431 -65.13 -16.69 2.04
N GLN A 432 -64.91 -17.10 3.30
CA GLN A 432 -65.88 -16.91 4.38
C GLN A 432 -65.72 -15.59 5.15
N MET A 433 -64.54 -14.95 5.06
CA MET A 433 -64.27 -13.62 5.61
C MET A 433 -63.23 -12.93 4.70
N PRO A 434 -63.63 -11.98 3.83
CA PRO A 434 -62.70 -11.34 2.92
C PRO A 434 -61.68 -10.50 3.70
N GLN A 435 -60.48 -11.04 3.87
CA GLN A 435 -59.28 -10.29 4.24
C GLN A 435 -58.48 -10.08 2.97
N PHE A 436 -58.20 -8.82 2.67
CA PHE A 436 -57.40 -8.40 1.53
C PHE A 436 -55.95 -8.24 1.97
N ASN A 437 -55.02 -8.89 1.27
CA ASN A 437 -53.63 -8.50 1.37
C ASN A 437 -53.48 -7.17 0.63
N LEU A 438 -53.03 -6.13 1.33
CA LEU A 438 -52.92 -4.76 0.79
C LEU A 438 -51.46 -4.31 0.70
N GLU A 439 -50.49 -5.24 0.77
CA GLU A 439 -49.08 -4.88 0.66
C GLU A 439 -48.77 -4.41 -0.77
N PRO A 440 -48.40 -3.12 -0.94
CA PRO A 440 -48.04 -2.60 -2.24
C PRO A 440 -46.70 -3.19 -2.68
N THR A 441 -46.65 -3.72 -3.89
CA THR A 441 -45.43 -4.20 -4.55
C THR A 441 -45.01 -3.22 -5.63
N SER A 442 -43.72 -3.10 -5.94
CA SER A 442 -43.31 -2.24 -7.05
C SER A 442 -43.90 -2.75 -8.38
N LEU A 443 -44.18 -1.84 -9.33
CA LEU A 443 -44.67 -2.26 -10.65
C LEU A 443 -43.71 -3.24 -11.35
N VAL A 444 -42.40 -3.06 -11.14
CA VAL A 444 -41.36 -3.94 -11.69
C VAL A 444 -41.45 -5.35 -11.11
N GLU A 445 -41.53 -5.48 -9.78
CA GLU A 445 -41.68 -6.79 -9.13
C GLU A 445 -43.01 -7.45 -9.51
N PHE A 446 -44.10 -6.67 -9.57
CA PHE A 446 -45.40 -7.17 -10.02
C PHE A 446 -45.33 -7.71 -11.46
N ALA A 447 -44.70 -6.98 -12.38
CA ALA A 447 -44.51 -7.43 -13.77
C ALA A 447 -43.68 -8.73 -13.86
N LEU A 448 -42.68 -8.89 -12.99
CA LEU A 448 -41.84 -10.10 -12.95
C LEU A 448 -42.50 -11.29 -12.25
N SER A 449 -43.45 -11.05 -11.32
CA SER A 449 -44.18 -12.10 -10.61
C SER A 449 -45.50 -12.48 -11.29
N TYR A 450 -45.98 -11.67 -12.24
CA TYR A 450 -47.26 -11.84 -12.93
C TYR A 450 -47.34 -13.19 -13.66
N ARG A 451 -48.36 -13.99 -13.35
CA ARG A 451 -48.55 -15.36 -13.89
C ARG A 451 -49.69 -15.49 -14.89
N GLY A 452 -50.24 -14.39 -15.38
CA GLY A 452 -51.41 -14.39 -16.26
C GLY A 452 -52.72 -14.69 -15.53
N GLY A 453 -53.83 -14.20 -16.09
CA GLY A 453 -55.18 -14.55 -15.63
C GLY A 453 -55.69 -13.79 -14.39
N TRP A 454 -54.97 -12.77 -13.91
CA TRP A 454 -55.43 -11.95 -12.79
C TRP A 454 -56.62 -11.06 -13.20
N PRO A 455 -57.73 -11.04 -12.45
CA PRO A 455 -58.88 -10.17 -12.75
C PRO A 455 -58.49 -8.68 -12.65
N VAL A 456 -58.83 -7.91 -13.68
CA VAL A 456 -58.56 -6.46 -13.74
C VAL A 456 -59.08 -5.69 -12.52
N GLY A 457 -60.24 -6.09 -11.99
CA GLY A 457 -60.85 -5.45 -10.82
C GLY A 457 -60.13 -5.72 -9.49
N LEU A 458 -59.06 -6.51 -9.49
CA LEU A 458 -58.24 -6.82 -8.32
C LEU A 458 -56.82 -6.23 -8.40
N ILE A 459 -56.58 -5.33 -9.37
CA ILE A 459 -55.30 -4.64 -9.55
C ILE A 459 -55.55 -3.15 -9.33
N GLU A 460 -55.01 -2.62 -8.24
CA GLU A 460 -55.01 -1.18 -7.96
C GLU A 460 -53.60 -0.63 -8.17
N VAL A 461 -53.50 0.52 -8.85
CA VAL A 461 -52.22 1.15 -9.19
C VAL A 461 -52.11 2.48 -8.45
N GLY A 462 -50.94 2.71 -7.84
CA GLY A 462 -50.66 3.92 -7.09
C GLY A 462 -49.21 4.38 -7.25
N ASP A 463 -48.92 5.51 -6.63
CA ASP A 463 -47.57 6.05 -6.50
C ASP A 463 -47.07 5.86 -5.06
N SER A 464 -45.85 5.36 -4.92
CA SER A 464 -45.16 5.12 -3.65
C SER A 464 -45.04 6.35 -2.74
N GLN A 465 -45.14 7.56 -3.30
CA GLN A 465 -45.10 8.83 -2.57
C GLN A 465 -46.51 9.42 -2.35
N GLY A 466 -47.57 8.67 -2.69
CA GLY A 466 -48.96 9.10 -2.52
C GLY A 466 -49.41 10.20 -3.50
N ARG A 467 -48.68 10.39 -4.61
CA ARG A 467 -49.06 11.34 -5.66
C ARG A 467 -50.22 10.78 -6.48
N PRO A 468 -51.11 11.63 -7.03
CA PRO A 468 -52.14 11.17 -7.95
C PRO A 468 -51.49 10.57 -9.19
N VAL A 469 -51.88 9.34 -9.54
CA VAL A 469 -51.54 8.72 -10.82
C VAL A 469 -52.50 9.22 -11.91
N PRO A 470 -52.07 9.27 -13.18
CA PRO A 470 -52.94 9.67 -14.28
C PRO A 470 -54.17 8.76 -14.44
N GLU A 471 -55.28 9.32 -14.91
CA GLU A 471 -56.56 8.58 -15.02
C GLU A 471 -56.49 7.36 -15.96
N TRP A 472 -55.59 7.37 -16.95
CA TRP A 472 -55.38 6.26 -17.87
C TRP A 472 -54.59 5.10 -17.26
N LEU A 473 -53.81 5.34 -16.20
CA LEU A 473 -52.94 4.35 -15.54
C LEU A 473 -53.77 3.46 -14.60
N THR A 474 -54.65 2.65 -15.19
CA THR A 474 -55.56 1.74 -14.50
C THR A 474 -54.94 0.35 -14.34
N GLY A 475 -55.50 -0.47 -13.44
CA GLY A 475 -55.12 -1.89 -13.33
C GLY A 475 -55.31 -2.67 -14.64
N GLY A 476 -56.30 -2.28 -15.46
CA GLY A 476 -56.51 -2.86 -16.78
C GLY A 476 -55.44 -2.49 -17.78
N TYR A 477 -55.00 -1.23 -17.76
CA TYR A 477 -53.87 -0.76 -18.55
C TYR A 477 -52.58 -1.50 -18.15
N VAL A 478 -52.25 -1.54 -16.85
CA VAL A 478 -51.04 -2.21 -16.34
C VAL A 478 -51.04 -3.70 -16.72
N LYS A 479 -52.18 -4.38 -16.60
CA LYS A 479 -52.29 -5.78 -17.02
C LYS A 479 -51.97 -5.95 -18.51
N ASN A 480 -52.59 -5.14 -19.37
CA ASN A 480 -52.37 -5.22 -20.82
C ASN A 480 -50.92 -4.88 -21.19
N LEU A 481 -50.34 -3.87 -20.53
CA LEU A 481 -48.95 -3.47 -20.69
C LEU A 481 -47.99 -4.64 -20.41
N ILE A 482 -48.21 -5.37 -19.31
CA ILE A 482 -47.38 -6.52 -18.93
C ILE A 482 -47.59 -7.69 -19.90
N ASP A 483 -48.84 -7.96 -20.29
CA ASP A 483 -49.16 -9.00 -21.28
C ASP A 483 -48.51 -8.72 -22.64
N GLU A 484 -48.47 -7.45 -23.08
CA GLU A 484 -47.86 -7.03 -24.34
C GLU A 484 -46.34 -7.10 -24.32
N LEU A 485 -45.71 -6.68 -23.22
CA LEU A 485 -44.25 -6.64 -23.12
C LEU A 485 -43.60 -8.01 -23.16
N ASP A 486 -44.29 -9.06 -22.68
CA ASP A 486 -43.76 -10.42 -22.55
C ASP A 486 -42.26 -10.43 -22.14
N ILE A 487 -41.98 -9.77 -21.01
CA ILE A 487 -40.62 -9.42 -20.57
C ILE A 487 -39.73 -10.67 -20.48
N SER A 488 -40.30 -11.79 -20.04
CA SER A 488 -39.58 -13.05 -19.87
C SER A 488 -39.09 -13.60 -21.21
N THR A 489 -39.93 -13.61 -22.25
CA THR A 489 -39.55 -14.10 -23.57
C THR A 489 -38.46 -13.24 -24.18
N HIS A 490 -38.63 -11.92 -24.19
CA HIS A 490 -37.64 -10.99 -24.74
C HIS A 490 -36.29 -11.05 -24.00
N TYR A 491 -36.31 -11.22 -22.67
CA TYR A 491 -35.08 -11.35 -21.90
C TYR A 491 -34.36 -12.69 -22.17
N ILE A 492 -35.10 -13.79 -22.35
CA ILE A 492 -34.54 -15.08 -22.76
C ILE A 492 -33.95 -14.97 -24.18
N GLU A 493 -34.63 -14.30 -25.11
CA GLU A 493 -34.13 -14.06 -26.46
C GLU A 493 -32.86 -13.21 -26.46
N LEU A 494 -32.79 -12.14 -25.65
CA LEU A 494 -31.58 -11.35 -25.44
C LEU A 494 -30.41 -12.22 -24.96
N ILE A 495 -30.64 -13.04 -23.94
CA ILE A 495 -29.60 -13.93 -23.40
C ILE A 495 -29.16 -14.96 -24.45
N LYS A 496 -30.10 -15.58 -25.18
CA LYS A 496 -29.77 -16.54 -26.24
C LYS A 496 -28.96 -15.88 -27.37
N GLY A 497 -29.38 -14.69 -27.80
CA GLY A 497 -28.68 -13.92 -28.82
C GLY A 497 -27.22 -13.67 -28.43
N LEU A 498 -26.96 -13.30 -27.17
CA LEU A 498 -25.63 -12.96 -26.68
C LEU A 498 -24.76 -14.14 -26.25
N LEU A 499 -25.36 -15.26 -25.84
CA LEU A 499 -24.64 -16.41 -25.25
C LEU A 499 -24.65 -17.68 -26.12
N ILE A 500 -25.48 -17.74 -27.16
CA ILE A 500 -25.64 -18.93 -28.01
C ILE A 500 -25.52 -18.55 -29.49
N ASP A 501 -26.29 -17.58 -29.95
CA ASP A 501 -26.48 -17.34 -31.39
C ASP A 501 -25.34 -16.52 -32.01
N ASP A 502 -24.72 -15.59 -31.27
CA ASP A 502 -23.55 -14.81 -31.70
C ASP A 502 -22.23 -15.56 -31.41
N GLU A 503 -21.78 -16.40 -32.34
CA GLU A 503 -20.52 -17.15 -32.21
C GLU A 503 -19.29 -16.24 -32.00
N ALA A 504 -19.24 -15.09 -32.68
CA ALA A 504 -18.10 -14.17 -32.60
C ALA A 504 -18.07 -13.45 -31.24
N GLY A 505 -19.22 -12.93 -30.79
CA GLY A 505 -19.36 -12.33 -29.47
C GLY A 505 -19.17 -13.32 -28.33
N LEU A 506 -19.55 -14.59 -28.52
CA LEU A 506 -19.37 -15.65 -27.54
C LEU A 506 -17.89 -15.89 -27.24
N VAL A 507 -17.02 -15.93 -28.25
CA VAL A 507 -15.57 -16.11 -28.06
C VAL A 507 -14.99 -14.96 -27.23
N GLU A 508 -15.36 -13.71 -27.54
CA GLU A 508 -14.91 -12.55 -26.79
C GLU A 508 -15.43 -12.58 -25.34
N ARG A 509 -16.71 -12.89 -25.15
CA ARG A 509 -17.33 -12.98 -23.83
C ARG A 509 -16.74 -14.10 -22.98
N GLN A 510 -16.43 -15.26 -23.56
CA GLN A 510 -15.73 -16.35 -22.86
C GLN A 510 -14.32 -15.93 -22.43
N ALA A 511 -13.60 -15.18 -23.26
CA ALA A 511 -12.29 -14.65 -22.89
C ALA A 511 -12.38 -13.67 -21.72
N LEU A 512 -13.38 -12.77 -21.72
CA LEU A 512 -13.67 -11.88 -20.60
C LEU A 512 -14.04 -12.66 -19.33
N PHE A 513 -14.90 -13.68 -19.44
CA PHE A 513 -15.31 -14.53 -18.33
C PHE A 513 -14.11 -15.22 -17.68
N LYS A 514 -13.27 -15.91 -18.47
CA LYS A 514 -12.07 -16.59 -17.96
C LYS A 514 -11.10 -15.62 -17.27
N SER A 515 -10.87 -14.47 -17.88
CA SER A 515 -9.94 -13.46 -17.36
C SER A 515 -10.42 -12.84 -16.05
N GLN A 516 -11.73 -12.62 -15.89
CA GLN A 516 -12.31 -12.01 -14.69
C GLN A 516 -12.46 -13.03 -13.55
N ILE A 517 -13.02 -14.20 -13.84
CA ILE A 517 -13.33 -15.23 -12.84
C ILE A 517 -12.06 -15.85 -12.24
N SER A 518 -11.00 -16.01 -13.03
CA SER A 518 -9.71 -16.52 -12.52
C SER A 518 -9.17 -15.69 -11.35
N VAL A 519 -9.24 -14.36 -11.46
CA VAL A 519 -8.80 -13.45 -10.40
C VAL A 519 -9.83 -13.39 -9.28
N GLN A 520 -11.10 -13.21 -9.59
CA GLN A 520 -12.16 -13.01 -8.59
C GLN A 520 -12.36 -14.22 -7.68
N LEU A 521 -12.28 -15.45 -8.21
CA LEU A 521 -12.37 -16.66 -7.38
C LEU A 521 -11.17 -16.81 -6.44
N SER A 522 -9.98 -16.48 -6.92
CA SER A 522 -8.77 -16.49 -6.08
C SER A 522 -8.85 -15.45 -4.97
N MET A 523 -9.39 -14.26 -5.26
CA MET A 523 -9.65 -13.21 -4.26
C MET A 523 -10.67 -13.66 -3.22
N LEU A 524 -11.81 -14.21 -3.66
CA LEU A 524 -12.85 -14.69 -2.75
C LEU A 524 -12.32 -15.82 -1.85
N ALA A 525 -11.58 -16.78 -2.41
CA ALA A 525 -10.98 -17.86 -1.63
C ALA A 525 -9.98 -17.33 -0.57
N LEU A 526 -9.18 -16.31 -0.92
CA LEU A 526 -8.25 -15.68 0.02
C LEU A 526 -9.00 -14.92 1.12
N GLU A 527 -10.03 -14.17 0.76
CA GLU A 527 -10.90 -13.48 1.72
C GLU A 527 -11.53 -14.48 2.71
N LYS A 528 -12.06 -15.61 2.21
CA LYS A 528 -12.64 -16.67 3.06
C LYS A 528 -11.60 -17.30 3.98
N LYS A 529 -10.38 -17.55 3.48
CA LYS A 529 -9.24 -18.01 4.29
C LYS A 529 -8.93 -17.01 5.42
N ILE A 530 -8.78 -15.73 5.10
CA ILE A 530 -8.44 -14.68 6.08
C ILE A 530 -9.52 -14.56 7.16
N LYS A 531 -10.80 -14.61 6.76
CA LYS A 531 -11.93 -14.52 7.68
C LYS A 531 -12.18 -15.81 8.49
N GLY A 532 -11.58 -16.93 8.10
CA GLY A 532 -11.86 -18.25 8.68
C GLY A 532 -13.27 -18.76 8.37
N GLU A 533 -13.83 -18.39 7.21
CA GLU A 533 -15.17 -18.74 6.77
C GLU A 533 -15.17 -19.96 5.83
N ASP A 534 -16.30 -20.68 5.78
CA ASP A 534 -16.59 -21.76 4.81
C ASP A 534 -15.53 -22.89 4.76
N GLY A 535 -14.72 -23.04 5.81
CA GLY A 535 -13.68 -24.08 5.91
C GLY A 535 -12.45 -23.85 5.04
N PHE A 536 -12.26 -22.63 4.49
CA PHE A 536 -11.10 -22.34 3.64
C PHE A 536 -9.80 -22.32 4.43
N THR A 537 -8.87 -23.20 4.05
CA THR A 537 -7.51 -23.27 4.61
C THR A 537 -6.49 -22.64 3.65
N ALA A 538 -5.26 -22.43 4.13
CA ALA A 538 -4.14 -22.00 3.27
C ALA A 538 -3.94 -22.94 2.06
N GLN A 539 -4.06 -24.26 2.28
CA GLN A 539 -3.98 -25.25 1.20
C GLN A 539 -5.17 -25.14 0.23
N GLY A 540 -6.39 -24.94 0.76
CA GLY A 540 -7.58 -24.75 -0.06
C GLY A 540 -7.45 -23.54 -0.99
N TRP A 541 -6.98 -22.41 -0.45
CA TRP A 541 -6.68 -21.22 -1.26
C TRP A 541 -5.61 -21.49 -2.33
N GLN A 542 -4.50 -22.14 -1.97
CA GLN A 542 -3.44 -22.46 -2.94
C GLN A 542 -3.93 -23.35 -4.10
N ILE A 543 -4.83 -24.30 -3.82
CA ILE A 543 -5.45 -25.13 -4.85
C ILE A 543 -6.29 -24.27 -5.80
N VAL A 544 -7.16 -23.41 -5.27
CA VAL A 544 -7.97 -22.49 -6.09
C VAL A 544 -7.07 -21.57 -6.91
N ALA A 545 -6.09 -20.92 -6.28
CA ALA A 545 -5.16 -20.02 -6.96
C ALA A 545 -4.40 -20.73 -8.09
N ARG A 546 -4.00 -21.99 -7.90
CA ARG A 546 -3.31 -22.78 -8.93
C ARG A 546 -4.26 -23.20 -10.06
N LEU A 547 -5.48 -23.64 -9.75
CA LEU A 547 -6.49 -23.99 -10.76
C LEU A 547 -6.92 -22.79 -11.60
N MET A 548 -6.88 -21.60 -11.02
CA MET A 548 -7.27 -20.36 -11.67
C MET A 548 -6.11 -19.66 -12.40
N ARG A 549 -4.87 -20.19 -12.33
CA ARG A 549 -3.78 -19.64 -13.15
C ARG A 549 -4.14 -19.82 -14.63
N PRO A 550 -3.97 -18.77 -15.46
CA PRO A 550 -4.13 -18.93 -16.90
C PRO A 550 -3.13 -19.97 -17.40
N ASP A 551 -3.57 -20.85 -18.30
CA ASP A 551 -2.68 -21.77 -19.00
C ASP A 551 -1.67 -20.93 -19.81
N ASP A 552 -0.37 -21.11 -19.54
CA ASP A 552 0.68 -20.59 -20.41
C ASP A 552 0.53 -21.30 -21.77
N VAL A 553 0.08 -20.57 -22.80
CA VAL A 553 0.11 -21.00 -24.21
C VAL A 553 1.29 -20.35 -24.89
#